data_AF-K2D6Z9-F1
#
_entry.id   AF-K2D6Z9-F1
#
_cell.length_a   1.000
_cell.length_b   1.000
_cell.length_c   1.000
_cell.angle_alpha   90.00
_cell.angle_beta   90.00
_cell.angle_gamma   90.00
#
_symmetry.space_group_name_H-M   'P 1'
#
loop_
_entity.id
_entity.type
_entity.pdbx_description
1 polymer ?
#
loop_
_entity_poly.entity_id
_entity_poly.type
_entity_poly.pdbx_seq_one_letter_code
_entity_poly.pdbx_strand_id
1 'polypeptide(L)'
;MAEAEKNYYQTPSFEKAIEAFPPNVKEVTRLASDLCALPGISVPPQNANMEAIQETHNLAKEYAKKAGLQVIEFPPDEGHPYPFLMVTFKETNLADREFNEAVALMGHLDVVPATEAGQFNPYIQEGNLFARGAADMKTVVATYLVWMAEMQKKPDKKPPFIAMISSCEENGSDQPNHTLEALKWLKKEKGVTIRFSVVGERTGELEWMAADTPVGPIMTENRAWRWTQIENENARGKAALRDIAMAVQEGRTRIDQLNREAVPAKKKAGQKGVISGFLNPFTHIPGDEVQERGEGRKWIKVERQKGASVHAAATGTAAPSLIELFQIIEQNAEIQFGAKTTHMREIRIGQEGNFNTYDGSGAMVLSVNAEGDEPLLQNWIQDQVALTGLTLSTHAENPVVETLTQTTFGLDVREILDHKEPVETYLKEIRTQFETKGWAVETRNDRPSWQCPADHPDLMNLQAAYTEVIGEPSPSYVKLYGNDGGSLAALQQETLEGYAEQGRGDAVVFGQVGRSPHGKGEFHRLSSIQPYLDILTTWSQSYQ
;
A
#
# COMPACT_ATOMS: atom_id res chain seq x y z
N MET A 1 -2.09 36.48 -10.59
CA MET A 1 -2.47 36.02 -11.94
C MET A 1 -3.49 34.93 -11.72
N ALA A 2 -4.78 35.29 -11.74
CA ALA A 2 -5.69 35.22 -12.89
C ALA A 2 -6.26 33.80 -13.07
N GLU A 3 -7.58 33.69 -12.96
CA GLU A 3 -8.45 32.53 -13.16
C GLU A 3 -7.91 31.50 -14.17
N ALA A 4 -7.40 30.36 -13.69
CA ALA A 4 -7.22 29.17 -14.50
C ALA A 4 -6.97 27.94 -13.62
N GLU A 5 -8.02 27.22 -13.26
CA GLU A 5 -8.01 25.75 -13.22
C GLU A 5 -9.46 25.28 -13.40
N LYS A 6 -9.88 25.21 -14.66
CA LYS A 6 -11.17 24.68 -15.06
C LYS A 6 -11.18 23.18 -14.81
N ASN A 7 -12.22 22.68 -14.15
CA ASN A 7 -12.65 21.28 -14.11
C ASN A 7 -12.49 20.61 -15.49
N TYR A 8 -11.34 19.98 -15.74
CA TYR A 8 -11.01 19.36 -17.05
C TYR A 8 -12.03 18.27 -17.43
N TYR A 9 -12.71 17.69 -16.44
CA TYR A 9 -13.73 16.67 -16.61
C TYR A 9 -15.15 17.19 -16.85
N GLN A 10 -15.43 18.49 -16.69
CA GLN A 10 -16.73 19.08 -17.05
C GLN A 10 -16.69 19.72 -18.45
N THR A 11 -15.95 19.10 -19.36
CA THR A 11 -15.75 19.60 -20.73
C THR A 11 -16.60 18.81 -21.73
N PRO A 12 -17.02 19.41 -22.86
CA PRO A 12 -17.69 18.67 -23.93
C PRO A 12 -16.89 17.46 -24.43
N SER A 13 -15.56 17.53 -24.39
CA SER A 13 -14.66 16.42 -24.73
C SER A 13 -14.76 15.27 -23.74
N PHE A 14 -14.87 15.55 -22.44
CA PHE A 14 -15.05 14.52 -21.42
C PHE A 14 -16.41 13.82 -21.60
N GLU A 15 -17.48 14.60 -21.74
CA GLU A 15 -18.83 14.05 -21.95
C GLU A 15 -18.91 13.20 -23.22
N LYS A 16 -18.29 13.66 -24.32
CA LYS A 16 -18.16 12.88 -25.55
C LYS A 16 -17.37 11.58 -25.33
N ALA A 17 -16.32 11.61 -24.52
CA ALA A 17 -15.48 10.44 -24.24
C ALA A 17 -16.22 9.36 -23.45
N ILE A 18 -17.22 9.74 -22.64
CA ILE A 18 -18.04 8.80 -21.87
C ILE A 18 -19.38 8.48 -22.53
N GLU A 19 -19.74 9.14 -23.63
CA GLU A 19 -21.07 9.07 -24.27
C GLU A 19 -21.51 7.64 -24.58
N ALA A 20 -20.58 6.84 -25.09
CA ALA A 20 -20.79 5.45 -25.50
C ALA A 20 -21.01 4.48 -24.32
N PHE A 21 -20.76 4.90 -23.08
CA PHE A 21 -20.95 4.04 -21.90
C PHE A 21 -22.41 4.07 -21.40
N PRO A 22 -22.86 2.99 -20.75
CA PRO A 22 -24.16 2.92 -20.08
C PRO A 22 -24.40 4.06 -19.07
N PRO A 23 -25.67 4.42 -18.76
CA PRO A 23 -25.99 5.53 -17.86
C PRO A 23 -25.37 5.44 -16.46
N ASN A 24 -25.40 4.27 -15.85
CA ASN A 24 -24.77 3.95 -14.56
C ASN A 24 -23.24 4.10 -14.61
N VAL A 25 -22.58 3.62 -15.67
CA VAL A 25 -21.13 3.81 -15.86
C VAL A 25 -20.79 5.29 -15.98
N LYS A 26 -21.60 6.07 -16.71
CA LYS A 26 -21.42 7.53 -16.80
C LYS A 26 -21.60 8.21 -15.44
N GLU A 27 -22.58 7.77 -14.64
CA GLU A 27 -22.80 8.32 -13.30
C GLU A 27 -21.64 8.00 -12.35
N VAL A 28 -21.15 6.76 -12.34
CA VAL A 28 -19.92 6.37 -11.61
C VAL A 28 -18.75 7.22 -12.05
N THR A 29 -18.55 7.38 -13.36
CA THR A 29 -17.40 8.13 -13.90
C THR A 29 -17.43 9.60 -13.47
N ARG A 30 -18.62 10.23 -13.45
CA ARG A 30 -18.78 11.62 -12.99
C ARG A 30 -18.52 11.74 -11.49
N LEU A 31 -19.15 10.89 -10.67
CA LEU A 31 -18.95 10.91 -9.22
C LEU A 31 -17.48 10.62 -8.85
N ALA A 32 -16.85 9.64 -9.49
CA ALA A 32 -15.44 9.35 -9.31
C ALA A 32 -14.56 10.56 -9.68
N SER A 33 -14.88 11.26 -10.78
CA SER A 33 -14.15 12.46 -11.20
C SER A 33 -14.30 13.60 -10.19
N ASP A 34 -15.52 13.85 -9.70
CA ASP A 34 -15.77 14.85 -8.65
C ASP A 34 -14.99 14.53 -7.37
N LEU A 35 -14.95 13.26 -6.96
CA LEU A 35 -14.15 12.83 -5.81
C LEU A 35 -12.64 13.00 -6.09
N CYS A 36 -12.16 12.60 -7.27
CA CYS A 36 -10.73 12.68 -7.63
C CYS A 36 -10.23 14.11 -7.78
N ALA A 37 -11.09 15.07 -8.10
CA ALA A 37 -10.73 16.48 -8.17
C ALA A 37 -10.40 17.08 -6.79
N LEU A 38 -10.82 16.42 -5.70
CA LEU A 38 -10.57 16.86 -4.33
C LEU A 38 -9.28 16.20 -3.78
N PRO A 39 -8.25 16.98 -3.44
CA PRO A 39 -6.95 16.46 -2.99
C PRO A 39 -6.97 16.07 -1.51
N GLY A 40 -7.83 15.12 -1.13
CA GLY A 40 -7.96 14.56 0.22
C GLY A 40 -6.74 13.72 0.63
N ILE A 41 -5.58 14.36 0.75
CA ILE A 41 -4.30 13.70 1.03
C ILE A 41 -4.18 13.43 2.54
N SER A 42 -3.98 12.18 2.95
CA SER A 42 -3.86 11.78 4.38
C SER A 42 -2.43 11.46 4.84
N VAL A 43 -1.48 11.33 3.90
CA VAL A 43 -0.10 10.92 4.17
C VAL A 43 0.91 11.92 3.57
N PRO A 44 1.99 12.29 4.28
CA PRO A 44 2.23 11.97 5.69
C PRO A 44 1.22 12.69 6.61
N PRO A 45 0.82 12.12 7.76
CA PRO A 45 -0.23 12.67 8.62
C PRO A 45 -0.04 14.12 9.04
N GLN A 46 1.21 14.58 9.17
CA GLN A 46 1.54 15.95 9.57
C GLN A 46 1.20 16.98 8.48
N ASN A 47 1.11 16.53 7.23
CA ASN A 47 0.78 17.33 6.06
C ASN A 47 -0.58 16.93 5.46
N ALA A 48 -1.43 16.26 6.24
CA ALA A 48 -2.74 15.85 5.77
C ALA A 48 -3.60 17.07 5.39
N ASN A 49 -4.24 17.00 4.23
CA ASN A 49 -5.18 18.01 3.76
C ASN A 49 -6.57 17.74 4.33
N MET A 50 -6.76 18.06 5.61
CA MET A 50 -8.01 17.78 6.34
C MET A 50 -9.23 18.49 5.74
N GLU A 51 -9.06 19.68 5.16
CA GLU A 51 -10.13 20.39 4.47
C GLU A 51 -10.65 19.58 3.27
N ALA A 52 -9.74 19.19 2.36
CA ALA A 52 -10.13 18.39 1.19
C ALA A 52 -10.63 16.98 1.58
N ILE A 53 -10.11 16.38 2.65
CA ILE A 53 -10.64 15.12 3.21
C ILE A 53 -12.10 15.31 3.63
N GLN A 54 -12.41 16.38 4.37
CA GLN A 54 -13.77 16.66 4.82
C GLN A 54 -14.71 16.99 3.65
N GLU A 55 -14.23 17.73 2.64
CA GLU A 55 -14.98 18.01 1.41
C GLU A 55 -15.28 16.73 0.64
N THR A 56 -14.29 15.84 0.48
CA THR A 56 -14.46 14.56 -0.22
C THR A 56 -15.48 13.67 0.50
N HIS A 57 -15.38 13.58 1.84
CA HIS A 57 -16.37 12.88 2.67
C HIS A 57 -17.77 13.48 2.51
N ASN A 58 -17.90 14.81 2.57
CA ASN A 58 -19.18 15.49 2.45
C ASN A 58 -19.80 15.28 1.06
N LEU A 59 -19.00 15.27 0.00
CA LEU A 59 -19.47 15.01 -1.35
C LEU A 59 -20.10 13.61 -1.46
N ALA A 60 -19.42 12.58 -0.96
CA ALA A 60 -19.94 11.21 -0.91
C ALA A 60 -21.20 11.09 -0.02
N LYS A 61 -21.19 11.73 1.16
CA LYS A 61 -22.32 11.76 2.10
C LYS A 61 -23.56 12.41 1.48
N GLU A 62 -23.40 13.56 0.83
CA GLU A 62 -24.51 14.28 0.19
C GLU A 62 -25.03 13.56 -1.05
N TYR A 63 -24.16 12.87 -1.82
CA TYR A 63 -24.60 11.97 -2.87
C TYR A 63 -25.52 10.87 -2.30
N ALA A 64 -25.10 10.18 -1.24
CA ALA A 64 -25.88 9.12 -0.61
C ALA A 64 -27.24 9.62 -0.09
N LYS A 65 -27.28 10.77 0.60
CA LYS A 65 -28.52 11.39 1.08
C LYS A 65 -29.47 11.75 -0.06
N LYS A 66 -28.96 12.36 -1.14
CA LYS A 66 -29.77 12.72 -2.32
C LYS A 66 -30.34 11.49 -3.03
N ALA A 67 -29.62 10.38 -3.01
CA ALA A 67 -30.09 9.08 -3.50
C ALA A 67 -31.16 8.43 -2.59
N GLY A 68 -31.44 9.02 -1.42
CA GLY A 68 -32.41 8.50 -0.46
C GLY A 68 -31.88 7.36 0.41
N LEU A 69 -30.57 7.15 0.46
CA LEU A 69 -29.92 6.14 1.31
C LEU A 69 -29.88 6.59 2.78
N GLN A 70 -29.74 5.63 3.69
CA GLN A 70 -29.54 5.88 5.12
C GLN A 70 -28.04 6.09 5.39
N VAL A 71 -27.69 7.28 5.90
CA VAL A 71 -26.33 7.57 6.38
C VAL A 71 -26.26 7.30 7.87
N ILE A 72 -25.26 6.53 8.30
CA ILE A 72 -24.99 6.22 9.70
C ILE A 72 -23.78 7.06 10.11
N GLU A 73 -24.00 7.98 11.04
CA GLU A 73 -22.95 8.90 11.49
C GLU A 73 -22.09 8.24 12.57
N PHE A 74 -20.83 7.99 12.22
CA PHE A 74 -19.78 7.69 13.19
C PHE A 74 -19.23 9.03 13.71
N PRO A 75 -19.39 9.34 15.00
CA PRO A 75 -19.04 10.66 15.51
C PRO A 75 -17.52 10.87 15.44
N PRO A 76 -17.05 12.03 14.96
CA PRO A 76 -15.64 12.39 15.10
C PRO A 76 -15.31 12.54 16.60
N ASP A 77 -14.04 12.36 16.94
CA ASP A 77 -13.52 12.54 18.30
C ASP A 77 -12.43 13.63 18.26
N GLU A 78 -12.28 14.42 19.33
CA GLU A 78 -11.34 15.54 19.41
C GLU A 78 -9.88 15.10 19.22
N GLY A 79 -9.56 13.82 19.49
CA GLY A 79 -8.26 13.21 19.17
C GLY A 79 -8.12 12.71 17.73
N HIS A 80 -9.19 12.65 16.95
CA HIS A 80 -9.32 11.80 15.75
C HIS A 80 -10.07 12.51 14.61
N PRO A 81 -9.36 13.28 13.77
CA PRO A 81 -9.98 14.24 12.87
C PRO A 81 -10.50 13.63 11.55
N TYR A 82 -10.22 12.35 11.27
CA TYR A 82 -10.61 11.71 10.01
C TYR A 82 -12.08 11.28 10.03
N PRO A 83 -12.91 11.73 9.07
CA PRO A 83 -14.31 11.36 9.02
C PRO A 83 -14.49 9.95 8.43
N PHE A 84 -15.46 9.20 8.96
CA PHE A 84 -15.82 7.86 8.47
C PHE A 84 -17.27 7.87 7.99
N LEU A 85 -17.51 7.35 6.78
CA LEU A 85 -18.84 7.33 6.18
C LEU A 85 -19.39 5.90 6.16
N MET A 86 -20.55 5.70 6.78
CA MET A 86 -21.32 4.47 6.66
C MET A 86 -22.65 4.74 5.96
N VAL A 87 -22.99 3.92 4.96
CA VAL A 87 -24.20 4.07 4.16
C VAL A 87 -24.91 2.72 4.03
N THR A 88 -26.21 2.67 4.27
CA THR A 88 -27.06 1.50 4.02
C THR A 88 -28.38 1.94 3.35
N PHE A 89 -29.26 0.99 3.03
CA PHE A 89 -30.57 1.29 2.46
C PHE A 89 -31.49 1.97 3.48
N LYS A 90 -32.43 2.77 2.98
CA LYS A 90 -33.39 3.49 3.82
C LYS A 90 -34.24 2.54 4.66
N GLU A 91 -34.61 1.41 4.07
CA GLU A 91 -35.45 0.38 4.66
C GLU A 91 -34.70 -0.47 5.69
N THR A 92 -33.36 -0.39 5.73
CA THR A 92 -32.56 -1.13 6.71
C THR A 92 -32.90 -0.68 8.13
N ASN A 93 -33.38 -1.62 8.92
CA ASN A 93 -33.54 -1.44 10.35
C ASN A 93 -32.30 -1.96 11.09
N LEU A 94 -31.44 -1.04 11.54
CA LEU A 94 -30.22 -1.39 12.29
C LEU A 94 -30.50 -2.10 13.63
N ALA A 95 -31.72 -2.01 14.17
CA ALA A 95 -32.12 -2.72 15.37
C ALA A 95 -32.70 -4.13 15.10
N ASP A 96 -32.86 -4.51 13.83
CA ASP A 96 -33.35 -5.82 13.44
C ASP A 96 -32.22 -6.86 13.49
N ARG A 97 -32.53 -8.04 14.04
CA ARG A 97 -31.57 -9.15 14.10
C ARG A 97 -31.22 -9.71 12.73
N GLU A 98 -32.05 -9.52 11.69
CA GLU A 98 -31.65 -9.85 10.30
C GLU A 98 -30.47 -9.00 9.81
N PHE A 99 -30.31 -7.76 10.31
CA PHE A 99 -29.17 -6.88 10.01
C PHE A 99 -28.03 -7.00 11.04
N ASN A 100 -28.15 -7.90 12.02
CA ASN A 100 -27.06 -8.14 12.98
C ASN A 100 -25.84 -8.81 12.33
N GLU A 101 -25.91 -9.20 11.07
CA GLU A 101 -24.81 -9.76 10.28
C GLU A 101 -24.83 -9.15 8.87
N ALA A 102 -24.42 -7.88 8.77
CA ALA A 102 -24.38 -7.18 7.50
C ALA A 102 -23.19 -7.63 6.63
N VAL A 103 -23.31 -7.35 5.33
CA VAL A 103 -22.25 -7.50 4.34
C VAL A 103 -21.64 -6.13 4.05
N ALA A 104 -20.36 -5.96 4.32
CA ALA A 104 -19.68 -4.70 4.16
C ALA A 104 -19.10 -4.53 2.74
N LEU A 105 -19.37 -3.39 2.11
CA LEU A 105 -18.62 -2.90 0.94
C LEU A 105 -17.62 -1.87 1.45
N MET A 106 -16.35 -2.24 1.56
CA MET A 106 -15.34 -1.39 2.16
C MET A 106 -14.57 -0.59 1.12
N GLY A 107 -14.31 0.67 1.42
CA GLY A 107 -13.34 1.47 0.66
C GLY A 107 -12.81 2.67 1.42
N HIS A 108 -12.06 3.54 0.74
CA HIS A 108 -11.55 4.78 1.29
C HIS A 108 -11.57 5.93 0.28
N LEU A 109 -11.51 7.16 0.80
CA LEU A 109 -11.57 8.40 0.02
C LEU A 109 -10.29 9.22 0.10
N ASP A 110 -9.41 8.94 1.06
CA ASP A 110 -8.10 9.56 1.12
C ASP A 110 -7.15 8.98 0.08
N VAL A 111 -6.11 9.74 -0.24
CA VAL A 111 -5.15 9.41 -1.29
C VAL A 111 -3.72 9.78 -0.88
N VAL A 112 -2.71 9.18 -1.50
CA VAL A 112 -1.33 9.68 -1.41
C VAL A 112 -1.14 11.02 -2.16
N PRO A 113 -0.07 11.79 -1.83
CA PRO A 113 0.28 13.01 -2.55
C PRO A 113 0.42 12.81 -4.07
N ALA A 114 0.17 13.88 -4.82
CA ALA A 114 0.50 13.91 -6.24
C ALA A 114 2.02 13.93 -6.44
N THR A 115 2.49 13.11 -7.37
CA THR A 115 3.89 13.04 -7.81
C THR A 115 4.19 13.97 -8.98
N GLU A 116 3.15 14.43 -9.68
CA GLU A 116 3.22 15.38 -10.80
C GLU A 116 2.03 16.36 -10.78
N ALA A 117 2.23 17.53 -11.39
CA ALA A 117 1.17 18.52 -11.52
C ALA A 117 0.00 17.98 -12.37
N GLY A 118 -1.23 18.30 -11.96
CA GLY A 118 -2.43 17.94 -12.69
C GLY A 118 -3.02 16.55 -12.39
N GLN A 119 -2.45 15.77 -11.46
CA GLN A 119 -3.04 14.48 -11.08
C GLN A 119 -4.43 14.62 -10.40
N PHE A 120 -4.80 15.80 -9.91
CA PHE A 120 -6.15 16.14 -9.43
C PHE A 120 -7.04 16.79 -10.50
N ASN A 121 -6.67 16.71 -11.78
CA ASN A 121 -7.48 17.15 -12.91
C ASN A 121 -7.94 15.92 -13.71
N PRO A 122 -9.06 15.27 -13.33
CA PRO A 122 -9.49 14.06 -13.99
C PRO A 122 -9.71 14.24 -15.49
N TYR A 123 -9.32 13.25 -16.29
CA TYR A 123 -9.58 13.23 -17.73
C TYR A 123 -9.76 11.80 -18.25
N ILE A 124 -10.43 11.68 -19.40
CA ILE A 124 -10.59 10.41 -20.09
C ILE A 124 -9.62 10.31 -21.25
N GLN A 125 -8.89 9.21 -21.33
CA GLN A 125 -8.10 8.84 -22.49
C GLN A 125 -8.20 7.34 -22.72
N GLU A 126 -8.46 6.93 -23.96
CA GLU A 126 -8.48 5.51 -24.36
C GLU A 126 -9.40 4.63 -23.48
N GLY A 127 -10.55 5.16 -23.07
CA GLY A 127 -11.52 4.45 -22.23
C GLY A 127 -11.11 4.31 -20.76
N ASN A 128 -10.08 5.04 -20.31
CA ASN A 128 -9.63 5.07 -18.92
C ASN A 128 -9.79 6.46 -18.31
N LEU A 129 -10.16 6.52 -17.04
CA LEU A 129 -10.17 7.71 -16.19
C LEU A 129 -8.80 7.85 -15.52
N PHE A 130 -8.07 8.91 -15.87
CA PHE A 130 -6.78 9.24 -15.27
C PHE A 130 -6.98 10.31 -14.19
N ALA A 131 -6.60 9.98 -12.96
CA ALA A 131 -6.51 10.91 -11.82
C ALA A 131 -5.85 10.20 -10.61
N ARG A 132 -5.34 10.98 -9.66
CA ARG A 132 -5.00 10.47 -8.32
C ARG A 132 -6.27 10.01 -7.61
N GLY A 133 -6.26 8.77 -7.14
CA GLY A 133 -7.40 8.13 -6.50
C GLY A 133 -8.37 7.45 -7.46
N ALA A 134 -8.14 7.52 -8.78
CA ALA A 134 -9.00 6.84 -9.75
C ALA A 134 -8.90 5.32 -9.57
N ALA A 135 -7.69 4.78 -9.42
CA ALA A 135 -7.45 3.37 -9.18
C ALA A 135 -7.55 3.03 -7.68
N ASP A 136 -7.17 3.97 -6.81
CA ASP A 136 -6.92 3.72 -5.39
C ASP A 136 -7.53 4.81 -4.48
N MET A 137 -8.81 4.75 -4.11
CA MET A 137 -9.83 3.81 -4.62
C MET A 137 -11.20 4.48 -4.88
N LYS A 138 -11.21 5.78 -5.17
CA LYS A 138 -12.43 6.62 -5.28
C LYS A 138 -13.42 6.13 -6.33
N THR A 139 -12.97 5.49 -7.41
CA THR A 139 -13.89 4.95 -8.44
C THR A 139 -14.70 3.77 -7.92
N VAL A 140 -14.11 2.90 -7.09
CA VAL A 140 -14.86 1.77 -6.50
C VAL A 140 -15.84 2.28 -5.44
N VAL A 141 -15.44 3.28 -4.64
CA VAL A 141 -16.37 3.96 -3.72
C VAL A 141 -17.54 4.60 -4.48
N ALA A 142 -17.28 5.31 -5.58
CA ALA A 142 -18.33 5.85 -6.44
C ALA A 142 -19.25 4.75 -6.99
N THR A 143 -18.68 3.61 -7.36
CA THR A 143 -19.43 2.44 -7.84
C THR A 143 -20.37 1.89 -6.78
N TYR A 144 -19.92 1.74 -5.53
CA TYR A 144 -20.78 1.32 -4.43
C TYR A 144 -21.95 2.27 -4.20
N LEU A 145 -21.67 3.58 -4.14
CA LEU A 145 -22.73 4.57 -3.89
C LEU A 145 -23.75 4.60 -5.02
N VAL A 146 -23.32 4.57 -6.28
CA VAL A 146 -24.21 4.53 -7.45
C VAL A 146 -25.03 3.24 -7.48
N TRP A 147 -24.40 2.08 -7.25
CA TRP A 147 -25.10 0.80 -7.18
C TRP A 147 -26.18 0.79 -6.10
N MET A 148 -25.85 1.24 -4.88
CA MET A 148 -26.81 1.34 -3.79
C MET A 148 -27.94 2.33 -4.14
N ALA A 149 -27.64 3.46 -4.78
CA ALA A 149 -28.63 4.42 -5.24
C ALA A 149 -29.60 3.82 -6.28
N GLU A 150 -29.12 2.97 -7.18
CA GLU A 150 -29.97 2.25 -8.13
C GLU A 150 -30.83 1.20 -7.44
N MET A 151 -30.26 0.42 -6.53
CA MET A 151 -30.98 -0.59 -5.75
C MET A 151 -32.03 0.05 -4.83
N GLN A 152 -31.77 1.23 -4.27
CA GLN A 152 -32.72 2.00 -3.45
C GLN A 152 -34.00 2.36 -4.22
N LYS A 153 -33.89 2.62 -5.54
CA LYS A 153 -35.03 2.97 -6.40
C LYS A 153 -35.90 1.76 -6.76
N LYS A 154 -35.37 0.53 -6.68
CA LYS A 154 -36.12 -0.70 -6.99
C LYS A 154 -37.14 -1.02 -5.89
N PRO A 155 -38.28 -1.64 -6.20
CA PRO A 155 -39.28 -2.02 -5.18
C PRO A 155 -38.89 -3.25 -4.35
N ASP A 156 -37.85 -3.99 -4.76
CA ASP A 156 -37.44 -5.25 -4.14
C ASP A 156 -36.93 -5.08 -2.70
N LYS A 157 -36.98 -6.19 -1.93
CA LYS A 157 -36.37 -6.29 -0.59
C LYS A 157 -34.91 -5.85 -0.69
N LYS A 158 -34.49 -4.99 0.24
CA LYS A 158 -33.12 -4.49 0.28
C LYS A 158 -32.19 -5.56 0.83
N PRO A 159 -31.08 -5.87 0.14
CA PRO A 159 -30.08 -6.81 0.66
C PRO A 159 -29.34 -6.17 1.85
N PRO A 160 -28.74 -6.97 2.75
CA PRO A 160 -28.18 -6.49 4.02
C PRO A 160 -26.78 -5.85 3.86
N PHE A 161 -26.63 -4.95 2.89
CA PHE A 161 -25.35 -4.29 2.62
C PHE A 161 -25.16 -2.99 3.41
N ILE A 162 -23.91 -2.75 3.79
CA ILE A 162 -23.43 -1.49 4.35
C ILE A 162 -22.13 -1.09 3.62
N ALA A 163 -22.10 0.09 3.01
CA ALA A 163 -20.85 0.68 2.55
C ALA A 163 -20.13 1.31 3.74
N MET A 164 -18.87 0.94 3.96
CA MET A 164 -18.00 1.45 5.02
C MET A 164 -16.79 2.13 4.39
N ILE A 165 -16.72 3.45 4.48
CA ILE A 165 -15.80 4.28 3.72
C ILE A 165 -14.91 5.07 4.68
N SER A 166 -13.62 4.70 4.71
CA SER A 166 -12.56 5.35 5.48
C SER A 166 -12.05 6.63 4.80
N SER A 167 -11.35 7.47 5.56
CA SER A 167 -10.59 8.61 5.03
C SER A 167 -9.16 8.68 5.58
N CYS A 168 -8.62 7.54 6.04
CA CYS A 168 -7.26 7.41 6.56
C CYS A 168 -6.62 6.05 6.21
N GLU A 169 -6.97 5.44 5.08
CA GLU A 169 -6.32 4.18 4.69
C GLU A 169 -4.83 4.39 4.40
N GLU A 170 -4.49 5.43 3.64
CA GLU A 170 -3.18 5.62 3.00
C GLU A 170 -2.08 6.00 4.01
N ASN A 171 -2.47 6.38 5.23
CA ASN A 171 -1.55 6.57 6.35
C ASN A 171 -1.37 5.31 7.21
N GLY A 172 -1.77 4.16 6.69
CA GLY A 172 -1.74 2.88 7.38
C GLY A 172 -2.98 2.59 8.21
N SER A 173 -3.95 3.52 8.32
CA SER A 173 -5.00 3.46 9.35
C SER A 173 -4.43 3.43 10.77
N ASP A 174 -3.27 4.04 10.98
CA ASP A 174 -2.55 4.06 12.26
C ASP A 174 -3.13 5.11 13.23
N GLN A 175 -4.09 5.92 12.76
CA GLN A 175 -4.83 6.89 13.55
C GLN A 175 -6.20 6.32 13.95
N PRO A 176 -6.69 6.56 15.19
CA PRO A 176 -8.04 6.13 15.56
C PRO A 176 -9.11 6.84 14.72
N ASN A 177 -10.34 6.30 14.69
CA ASN A 177 -11.37 6.51 13.64
C ASN A 177 -11.14 5.77 12.32
N HIS A 178 -10.37 4.68 12.36
CA HIS A 178 -10.25 3.72 11.27
C HIS A 178 -11.37 2.67 11.27
N THR A 179 -11.44 1.86 10.22
CA THR A 179 -12.43 0.78 10.01
C THR A 179 -12.71 -0.06 11.25
N LEU A 180 -11.67 -0.47 11.99
CA LEU A 180 -11.86 -1.27 13.20
C LEU A 180 -12.66 -0.53 14.30
N GLU A 181 -12.37 0.75 14.61
CA GLU A 181 -13.17 1.49 15.61
C GLU A 181 -14.61 1.71 15.15
N ALA A 182 -14.82 1.94 13.85
CA ALA A 182 -16.16 2.03 13.28
C ALA A 182 -16.94 0.71 13.48
N LEU A 183 -16.31 -0.45 13.30
CA LEU A 183 -16.91 -1.76 13.57
C LEU A 183 -17.25 -1.96 15.05
N LYS A 184 -16.33 -1.58 15.96
CA LYS A 184 -16.57 -1.64 17.42
C LYS A 184 -17.76 -0.79 17.83
N TRP A 185 -17.80 0.45 17.33
CA TRP A 185 -18.89 1.38 17.57
C TRP A 185 -20.21 0.89 16.99
N LEU A 186 -20.19 0.37 15.75
CA LEU A 186 -21.38 -0.14 15.08
C LEU A 186 -22.00 -1.29 15.88
N LYS A 187 -21.18 -2.21 16.39
CA LYS A 187 -21.65 -3.28 17.27
C LYS A 187 -22.18 -2.74 18.59
N LYS A 188 -21.40 -1.89 19.27
CA LYS A 188 -21.73 -1.39 20.61
C LYS A 188 -22.99 -0.53 20.61
N GLU A 189 -23.08 0.41 19.68
CA GLU A 189 -24.10 1.47 19.67
C GLU A 189 -25.31 1.12 18.79
N LYS A 190 -25.14 0.23 17.79
CA LYS A 190 -26.23 -0.18 16.87
C LYS A 190 -26.58 -1.67 16.96
N GLY A 191 -25.77 -2.50 17.61
CA GLY A 191 -26.01 -3.95 17.68
C GLY A 191 -25.65 -4.71 16.39
N VAL A 192 -25.06 -4.02 15.40
CA VAL A 192 -24.78 -4.56 14.08
C VAL A 192 -23.37 -5.14 14.02
N THR A 193 -23.23 -6.37 13.51
CA THR A 193 -21.92 -6.97 13.21
C THR A 193 -21.77 -7.19 11.71
N ILE A 194 -20.53 -7.35 11.25
CA ILE A 194 -20.20 -7.65 9.85
C ILE A 194 -19.80 -9.12 9.75
N ARG A 195 -20.52 -9.90 8.93
CA ARG A 195 -20.18 -11.32 8.68
C ARG A 195 -19.28 -11.53 7.48
N PHE A 196 -19.38 -10.64 6.50
CA PHE A 196 -18.61 -10.74 5.25
C PHE A 196 -18.29 -9.35 4.73
N SER A 197 -17.10 -9.19 4.15
CA SER A 197 -16.62 -7.92 3.62
C SER A 197 -16.03 -8.08 2.22
N VAL A 198 -16.36 -7.15 1.34
CA VAL A 198 -15.63 -6.92 0.10
C VAL A 198 -14.78 -5.67 0.27
N VAL A 199 -13.46 -5.86 0.35
CA VAL A 199 -12.50 -4.76 0.27
C VAL A 199 -12.40 -4.36 -1.20
N GLY A 200 -12.92 -3.18 -1.52
CA GLY A 200 -13.13 -2.71 -2.90
C GLY A 200 -11.86 -2.35 -3.67
N GLU A 201 -10.71 -2.83 -3.23
CA GLU A 201 -9.44 -2.54 -3.89
C GLU A 201 -9.42 -3.14 -5.29
N ARG A 202 -8.76 -2.44 -6.21
CA ARG A 202 -8.56 -2.93 -7.57
C ARG A 202 -7.91 -4.32 -7.52
N THR A 203 -8.35 -5.24 -8.36
CA THR A 203 -7.74 -6.58 -8.46
C THR A 203 -7.29 -6.94 -9.87
N GLY A 204 -7.60 -6.09 -10.86
CA GLY A 204 -7.22 -6.23 -12.27
C GLY A 204 -5.87 -5.63 -12.67
N GLU A 205 -5.03 -5.23 -11.72
CA GLU A 205 -3.78 -4.50 -11.92
C GLU A 205 -2.57 -5.38 -12.28
N LEU A 206 -2.72 -6.70 -12.21
CA LEU A 206 -1.60 -7.62 -12.39
C LEU A 206 -1.00 -7.48 -13.79
N GLU A 207 0.32 -7.29 -13.88
CA GLU A 207 1.02 -6.96 -15.13
C GLU A 207 0.80 -7.99 -16.24
N TRP A 208 0.55 -9.25 -15.87
CA TRP A 208 0.31 -10.36 -16.78
C TRP A 208 -1.17 -10.61 -17.07
N MET A 209 -2.10 -9.87 -16.45
CA MET A 209 -3.49 -9.91 -16.83
C MET A 209 -3.69 -9.25 -18.20
N ALA A 210 -4.56 -9.86 -18.98
CA ALA A 210 -4.81 -9.43 -20.35
C ALA A 210 -5.37 -8.00 -20.38
N ALA A 211 -5.00 -7.25 -21.42
CA ALA A 211 -5.43 -5.85 -21.57
C ALA A 211 -6.96 -5.72 -21.68
N ASP A 212 -7.66 -6.80 -21.99
CA ASP A 212 -9.12 -6.92 -22.12
C ASP A 212 -9.81 -7.58 -20.92
N THR A 213 -9.11 -7.77 -19.79
CA THR A 213 -9.74 -8.24 -18.54
C THR A 213 -11.01 -7.41 -18.25
N PRO A 214 -12.19 -8.07 -18.16
CA PRO A 214 -13.47 -7.37 -18.01
C PRO A 214 -13.63 -6.77 -16.62
N VAL A 215 -13.19 -7.47 -15.58
CA VAL A 215 -13.21 -7.03 -14.18
C VAL A 215 -12.09 -7.76 -13.43
N GLY A 216 -11.62 -7.20 -12.31
CA GLY A 216 -10.61 -7.88 -11.50
C GLY A 216 -11.11 -9.20 -10.90
N PRO A 217 -10.25 -10.18 -10.61
CA PRO A 217 -10.57 -11.42 -9.91
C PRO A 217 -11.00 -11.15 -8.46
N ILE A 218 -11.76 -12.07 -7.89
CA ILE A 218 -12.03 -12.15 -6.45
C ILE A 218 -10.81 -12.78 -5.78
N MET A 219 -10.08 -12.00 -4.98
CA MET A 219 -8.94 -12.47 -4.20
C MET A 219 -9.45 -12.96 -2.84
N THR A 220 -9.39 -14.27 -2.63
CA THR A 220 -9.77 -14.92 -1.36
C THR A 220 -8.63 -14.96 -0.36
N GLU A 221 -7.43 -14.56 -0.78
CA GLU A 221 -6.21 -14.57 0.01
C GLU A 221 -5.49 -13.23 -0.14
N ASN A 222 -4.95 -12.73 0.97
CA ASN A 222 -4.11 -11.55 0.98
C ASN A 222 -2.80 -11.83 1.72
N ARG A 223 -1.72 -11.19 1.26
CA ARG A 223 -0.44 -11.23 1.94
C ARG A 223 -0.48 -10.42 3.22
N ALA A 224 0.44 -10.75 4.11
CA ALA A 224 0.70 -9.96 5.28
C ALA A 224 1.32 -8.60 4.93
N TRP A 225 1.29 -7.71 5.91
CA TRP A 225 2.15 -6.55 6.02
C TRP A 225 2.73 -6.49 7.42
N ARG A 226 3.96 -6.98 7.57
CA ARG A 226 4.71 -6.93 8.83
C ARG A 226 5.79 -5.86 8.68
N TRP A 227 5.61 -4.73 9.35
CA TRP A 227 6.58 -3.64 9.33
C TRP A 227 7.16 -3.42 10.73
N THR A 228 8.49 -3.50 10.83
CA THR A 228 9.24 -3.27 12.06
C THR A 228 10.24 -2.14 11.83
N GLN A 229 10.30 -1.21 12.78
CA GLN A 229 11.27 -0.14 12.84
C GLN A 229 12.31 -0.46 13.92
N ILE A 230 13.58 -0.34 13.55
CA ILE A 230 14.72 -0.70 14.39
C ILE A 230 15.62 0.51 14.53
N GLU A 231 15.95 0.88 15.76
CA GLU A 231 16.51 2.18 16.10
C GLU A 231 17.60 2.10 17.16
N ASN A 232 18.64 2.93 17.02
CA ASN A 232 19.66 3.06 18.05
C ASN A 232 20.36 4.42 17.94
N GLU A 233 20.32 5.20 19.03
CA GLU A 233 20.96 6.53 19.14
C GLU A 233 22.49 6.45 19.16
N ASN A 234 23.04 5.34 19.62
CA ASN A 234 24.48 5.15 19.79
C ASN A 234 25.12 4.36 18.63
N ALA A 235 24.31 3.62 17.87
CA ALA A 235 24.79 2.91 16.69
C ALA A 235 25.05 3.90 15.55
N ARG A 236 26.16 3.68 14.85
CA ARG A 236 26.63 4.52 13.75
C ARG A 236 27.68 3.77 12.96
N GLY A 237 28.01 4.31 11.79
CA GLY A 237 29.19 3.87 11.07
C GLY A 237 29.09 2.43 10.56
N LYS A 238 30.27 1.85 10.39
CA LYS A 238 30.46 0.52 9.79
C LYS A 238 29.84 -0.59 10.62
N ALA A 239 29.85 -0.44 11.95
CA ALA A 239 29.26 -1.42 12.86
C ALA A 239 27.75 -1.52 12.66
N ALA A 240 27.06 -0.37 12.61
CA ALA A 240 25.62 -0.32 12.34
C ALA A 240 25.28 -0.86 10.94
N LEU A 241 26.06 -0.49 9.91
CA LEU A 241 25.90 -1.02 8.56
C LEU A 241 26.02 -2.55 8.52
N ARG A 242 27.00 -3.13 9.21
CA ARG A 242 27.18 -4.59 9.28
C ARG A 242 26.01 -5.29 9.95
N ASP A 243 25.53 -4.78 11.08
CA ASP A 243 24.40 -5.35 11.80
C ASP A 243 23.12 -5.35 10.94
N ILE A 244 22.83 -4.22 10.29
CA ILE A 244 21.65 -4.08 9.42
C ILE A 244 21.77 -4.97 8.18
N ALA A 245 22.93 -4.97 7.51
CA ALA A 245 23.12 -5.76 6.30
C ALA A 245 23.01 -7.27 6.56
N MET A 246 23.51 -7.76 7.71
CA MET A 246 23.31 -9.16 8.12
C MET A 246 21.84 -9.51 8.29
N ALA A 247 21.06 -8.66 8.95
CA ALA A 247 19.63 -8.88 9.15
C ALA A 247 18.87 -8.94 7.81
N VAL A 248 19.20 -8.04 6.88
CA VAL A 248 18.64 -8.03 5.52
C VAL A 248 19.02 -9.27 4.74
N GLN A 249 20.30 -9.67 4.76
CA GLN A 249 20.77 -10.87 4.07
C GLN A 249 20.09 -12.14 4.60
N GLU A 250 19.97 -12.28 5.92
CA GLU A 250 19.32 -13.43 6.55
C GLU A 250 17.83 -13.50 6.16
N GLY A 251 17.10 -12.39 6.28
CA GLY A 251 15.68 -12.33 5.95
C GLY A 251 15.41 -12.67 4.48
N ARG A 252 16.21 -12.10 3.58
CA ARG A 252 16.14 -12.41 2.14
C ARG A 252 16.43 -13.88 1.86
N THR A 253 17.46 -14.43 2.48
CA THR A 253 17.85 -15.84 2.28
C THR A 253 16.76 -16.78 2.77
N ARG A 254 16.19 -16.51 3.95
CA ARG A 254 15.12 -17.32 4.52
C ARG A 254 13.86 -17.25 3.67
N ILE A 255 13.46 -16.06 3.24
CA ILE A 255 12.28 -15.89 2.37
C ILE A 255 12.50 -16.52 0.99
N ASP A 256 13.69 -16.41 0.40
CA ASP A 256 14.04 -17.11 -0.85
C ASP A 256 13.99 -18.64 -0.67
N GLN A 257 14.50 -19.16 0.45
CA GLN A 257 14.41 -20.58 0.78
C GLN A 257 12.96 -21.05 0.92
N LEU A 258 12.15 -20.34 1.73
CA LEU A 258 10.72 -20.62 1.89
C LEU A 258 10.01 -20.59 0.54
N ASN A 259 10.28 -19.57 -0.28
CA ASN A 259 9.72 -19.44 -1.61
C ASN A 259 10.12 -20.58 -2.56
N ARG A 260 11.30 -21.21 -2.38
CA ARG A 260 11.73 -22.39 -3.15
C ARG A 260 11.11 -23.68 -2.62
N GLU A 261 10.92 -23.80 -1.30
CA GLU A 261 10.34 -24.96 -0.63
C GLU A 261 8.82 -25.03 -0.78
N ALA A 262 8.13 -23.89 -0.69
CA ALA A 262 6.71 -23.74 -1.00
C ALA A 262 6.39 -23.81 -2.49
N VAL A 263 7.34 -24.24 -3.33
CA VAL A 263 7.04 -24.76 -4.67
C VAL A 263 6.72 -26.25 -4.61
N PRO A 264 5.45 -26.65 -4.40
CA PRO A 264 4.95 -27.88 -4.97
C PRO A 264 3.89 -27.61 -6.06
N ALA A 265 4.10 -28.19 -7.25
CA ALA A 265 3.12 -28.54 -8.29
C ALA A 265 2.17 -27.48 -8.90
N LYS A 266 2.09 -26.23 -8.43
CA LYS A 266 1.10 -25.23 -8.90
C LYS A 266 1.59 -24.17 -9.89
N LYS A 267 2.79 -24.29 -10.47
CA LYS A 267 3.13 -23.45 -11.65
C LYS A 267 2.35 -23.94 -12.87
N LYS A 268 1.08 -23.54 -13.00
CA LYS A 268 0.57 -23.30 -14.36
C LYS A 268 1.38 -22.13 -14.91
N ALA A 269 1.99 -22.32 -16.07
CA ALA A 269 2.78 -21.28 -16.74
C ALA A 269 1.98 -19.97 -16.79
N GLY A 270 2.50 -18.90 -16.18
CA GLY A 270 1.86 -17.57 -16.17
C GLY A 270 1.62 -16.96 -14.78
N GLN A 271 1.50 -17.74 -13.71
CA GLN A 271 1.32 -17.19 -12.36
C GLN A 271 2.64 -16.67 -11.76
N LYS A 272 3.03 -15.44 -12.11
CA LYS A 272 4.03 -14.67 -11.36
C LYS A 272 3.28 -13.91 -10.25
N GLY A 273 3.27 -14.45 -9.03
CA GLY A 273 2.63 -13.72 -7.93
C GLY A 273 2.33 -14.45 -6.61
N VAL A 274 2.87 -15.63 -6.33
CA VAL A 274 2.47 -16.41 -5.14
C VAL A 274 3.66 -16.69 -4.24
N ILE A 275 4.46 -15.67 -3.93
CA ILE A 275 5.69 -15.83 -3.14
C ILE A 275 5.80 -14.72 -2.09
N SER A 276 6.33 -15.03 -0.90
CA SER A 276 6.60 -14.01 0.11
C SER A 276 7.60 -12.96 -0.40
N GLY A 277 7.38 -11.71 0.01
CA GLY A 277 8.24 -10.58 -0.26
C GLY A 277 9.08 -10.18 0.95
N PHE A 278 10.30 -9.74 0.68
CA PHE A 278 11.17 -9.05 1.66
C PHE A 278 11.53 -7.67 1.10
N LEU A 279 11.33 -6.64 1.91
CA LEU A 279 11.58 -5.25 1.57
C LEU A 279 12.30 -4.55 2.74
N ASN A 280 13.27 -3.72 2.41
CA ASN A 280 13.84 -2.75 3.34
C ASN A 280 13.39 -1.36 2.86
N PRO A 281 12.30 -0.80 3.40
CA PRO A 281 11.70 0.43 2.89
C PRO A 281 12.58 1.67 3.12
N PHE A 282 13.37 1.72 4.20
CA PHE A 282 14.23 2.86 4.50
C PHE A 282 15.40 2.50 5.44
N THR A 283 16.52 3.20 5.30
CA THR A 283 17.68 3.03 6.19
C THR A 283 18.47 4.31 6.29
N HIS A 284 18.65 4.81 7.51
CA HIS A 284 19.48 5.96 7.84
C HIS A 284 20.57 5.53 8.82
N ILE A 285 21.83 5.72 8.47
CA ILE A 285 22.97 5.40 9.33
C ILE A 285 23.88 6.63 9.39
N PRO A 286 23.98 7.34 10.52
CA PRO A 286 25.00 8.37 10.73
C PRO A 286 26.40 7.77 10.63
N GLY A 287 27.35 8.56 10.15
CA GLY A 287 28.74 8.14 10.00
C GLY A 287 29.47 7.91 11.31
N ASP A 288 30.69 7.39 11.17
CA ASP A 288 31.63 7.31 12.28
C ASP A 288 31.88 8.71 12.88
N GLU A 289 32.08 8.81 14.19
CA GLU A 289 32.58 10.06 14.81
C GLU A 289 34.00 10.30 14.30
N VAL A 290 34.15 11.15 13.28
CA VAL A 290 35.47 11.51 12.76
C VAL A 290 35.94 12.80 13.43
N GLN A 291 36.99 12.70 14.25
CA GLN A 291 37.70 13.88 14.75
C GLN A 291 38.43 14.57 13.58
N GLU A 292 37.94 15.76 13.24
CA GLU A 292 38.52 16.85 12.46
C GLU A 292 39.14 16.59 11.07
N ARG A 293 38.99 17.61 10.21
CA ARG A 293 39.52 17.73 8.84
C ARG A 293 41.05 17.57 8.85
N GLY A 294 41.56 16.43 8.38
CA GLY A 294 42.94 16.33 7.93
C GLY A 294 43.06 16.92 6.52
N GLU A 295 44.16 17.62 6.23
CA GLU A 295 44.52 18.02 4.86
C GLU A 295 44.55 16.76 3.95
N GLY A 296 44.00 16.85 2.74
CA GLY A 296 44.03 15.73 1.76
C GLY A 296 42.87 14.73 1.79
N ARG A 297 41.84 14.88 2.64
CA ARG A 297 40.63 14.04 2.57
C ARG A 297 39.75 14.36 1.37
N LYS A 298 39.23 13.33 0.71
CA LYS A 298 38.24 13.42 -0.38
C LYS A 298 36.96 12.70 0.02
N TRP A 299 35.84 13.21 -0.47
CA TRP A 299 34.53 12.58 -0.28
C TRP A 299 34.13 11.84 -1.54
N ILE A 300 33.63 10.63 -1.33
CA ILE A 300 33.12 9.78 -2.40
C ILE A 300 31.67 9.53 -2.09
N LYS A 301 30.81 10.01 -2.99
CA LYS A 301 29.38 9.78 -2.93
C LYS A 301 29.04 8.69 -3.92
N VAL A 302 28.45 7.62 -3.42
CA VAL A 302 27.88 6.54 -4.21
C VAL A 302 26.37 6.71 -4.18
N GLU A 303 25.75 6.84 -5.35
CA GLU A 303 24.31 7.04 -5.48
C GLU A 303 23.73 6.04 -6.45
N ARG A 304 22.47 5.70 -6.27
CA ARG A 304 21.73 4.96 -7.29
C ARG A 304 21.50 5.84 -8.52
N GLN A 305 21.63 5.27 -9.71
CA GLN A 305 21.23 5.97 -10.94
C GLN A 305 19.73 6.26 -10.95
N LYS A 306 19.38 7.48 -11.35
CA LYS A 306 17.99 7.89 -11.56
C LYS A 306 17.34 7.00 -12.63
N GLY A 307 16.29 6.26 -12.26
CA GLY A 307 15.58 5.35 -13.15
C GLY A 307 16.10 3.90 -13.17
N ALA A 308 17.13 3.55 -12.40
CA ALA A 308 17.53 2.16 -12.21
C ALA A 308 16.45 1.43 -11.38
N SER A 309 15.77 0.45 -12.01
CA SER A 309 14.59 -0.28 -11.52
C SER A 309 14.55 -0.50 -10.01
N VAL A 310 13.46 -0.05 -9.41
CA VAL A 310 13.05 -0.04 -7.99
C VAL A 310 13.28 -1.35 -7.24
N HIS A 311 13.35 -1.27 -5.90
CA HIS A 311 13.22 -2.42 -5.00
C HIS A 311 11.83 -3.07 -5.15
N ALA A 312 11.59 -3.74 -6.28
CA ALA A 312 10.62 -4.83 -6.31
C ALA A 312 11.05 -5.78 -5.20
N ALA A 313 10.10 -6.24 -4.38
CA ALA A 313 10.30 -7.24 -3.33
C ALA A 313 11.50 -8.10 -3.68
N ALA A 314 12.60 -7.95 -2.92
CA ALA A 314 13.88 -8.54 -3.27
C ALA A 314 13.81 -10.03 -2.92
N THR A 315 12.97 -10.76 -3.66
CA THR A 315 12.55 -12.13 -3.36
C THR A 315 13.62 -13.14 -3.72
N GLY A 316 14.61 -12.76 -4.54
CA GLY A 316 15.72 -13.60 -4.92
C GLY A 316 17.06 -13.08 -4.37
N THR A 317 17.91 -13.98 -3.89
CA THR A 317 19.29 -13.72 -3.44
C THR A 317 20.29 -13.51 -4.59
N ALA A 318 19.83 -13.56 -5.85
CA ALA A 318 20.69 -13.51 -7.03
C ALA A 318 21.44 -12.17 -7.22
N ALA A 319 20.90 -11.07 -6.69
CA ALA A 319 21.54 -9.77 -6.67
C ALA A 319 21.53 -9.19 -5.24
N PRO A 320 22.61 -8.53 -4.78
CA PRO A 320 22.62 -7.86 -3.49
C PRO A 320 21.62 -6.68 -3.46
N SER A 321 21.04 -6.43 -2.29
CA SER A 321 20.25 -5.25 -2.01
C SER A 321 21.14 -4.02 -1.93
N LEU A 322 20.54 -2.82 -1.86
CA LEU A 322 21.32 -1.59 -1.78
C LEU A 322 22.17 -1.52 -0.51
N ILE A 323 21.64 -2.04 0.61
CA ILE A 323 22.39 -2.07 1.88
C ILE A 323 23.54 -3.08 1.84
N GLU A 324 23.35 -4.24 1.21
CA GLU A 324 24.42 -5.24 1.01
C GLU A 324 25.49 -4.70 0.04
N LEU A 325 25.08 -3.99 -1.02
CA LEU A 325 26.01 -3.32 -1.94
C LEU A 325 26.84 -2.26 -1.21
N PHE A 326 26.21 -1.43 -0.38
CA PHE A 326 26.92 -0.44 0.42
C PHE A 326 27.88 -1.08 1.42
N GLN A 327 27.49 -2.18 2.06
CA GLN A 327 28.39 -2.97 2.91
C GLN A 327 29.60 -3.52 2.13
N ILE A 328 29.38 -4.07 0.94
CA ILE A 328 30.46 -4.57 0.07
C ILE A 328 31.43 -3.45 -0.32
N ILE A 329 30.91 -2.30 -0.76
CA ILE A 329 31.72 -1.15 -1.17
C ILE A 329 32.54 -0.62 0.02
N GLU A 330 31.93 -0.51 1.20
CA GLU A 330 32.59 -0.09 2.43
C GLU A 330 33.74 -1.04 2.80
N GLN A 331 33.48 -2.35 2.85
CA GLN A 331 34.49 -3.36 3.17
C GLN A 331 35.65 -3.37 2.16
N ASN A 332 35.32 -3.30 0.88
CA ASN A 332 36.30 -3.26 -0.19
C ASN A 332 37.19 -2.02 -0.05
N ALA A 333 36.63 -0.87 0.35
CA ALA A 333 37.39 0.36 0.52
C ALA A 333 38.33 0.26 1.72
N GLU A 334 37.91 -0.38 2.81
CA GLU A 334 38.80 -0.71 3.93
C GLU A 334 39.96 -1.63 3.52
N ILE A 335 39.69 -2.65 2.70
CA ILE A 335 40.73 -3.59 2.24
C ILE A 335 41.77 -2.87 1.39
N GLN A 336 41.32 -1.99 0.51
CA GLN A 336 42.19 -1.31 -0.44
C GLN A 336 42.99 -0.17 0.18
N PHE A 337 42.38 0.65 1.05
CA PHE A 337 42.99 1.88 1.56
C PHE A 337 43.31 1.83 3.06
N GLY A 338 42.74 0.85 3.79
CA GLY A 338 42.89 0.68 5.22
C GLY A 338 41.75 1.27 6.05
N ALA A 339 41.40 0.60 7.16
CA ALA A 339 40.31 1.03 8.05
C ALA A 339 40.54 2.40 8.72
N LYS A 340 41.80 2.86 8.84
CA LYS A 340 42.15 4.18 9.41
C LYS A 340 42.01 5.34 8.42
N THR A 341 41.88 5.05 7.12
CA THR A 341 41.83 6.06 6.06
C THR A 341 40.43 6.18 5.46
N THR A 342 39.63 5.11 5.56
CA THR A 342 38.26 5.06 5.05
C THR A 342 37.28 5.19 6.21
N HIS A 343 36.43 6.22 6.16
CA HIS A 343 35.38 6.44 7.15
C HIS A 343 34.02 6.52 6.46
N MET A 344 33.01 5.89 7.05
CA MET A 344 31.64 6.06 6.58
C MET A 344 31.10 7.37 7.14
N ARG A 345 30.51 8.22 6.30
CA ARG A 345 29.93 9.49 6.75
C ARG A 345 28.44 9.45 6.95
N GLU A 346 27.75 8.76 6.06
CA GLU A 346 26.33 8.47 6.20
C GLU A 346 25.87 7.49 5.12
N ILE A 347 24.76 6.82 5.42
CA ILE A 347 23.93 6.09 4.46
C ILE A 347 22.50 6.61 4.58
N ARG A 348 21.87 6.89 3.44
CA ARG A 348 20.46 7.25 3.32
C ARG A 348 19.79 6.42 2.25
N ILE A 349 18.74 5.72 2.60
CA ILE A 349 17.90 4.93 1.68
C ILE A 349 16.45 5.29 1.96
N GLY A 350 15.67 5.66 0.94
CA GLY A 350 14.24 5.96 1.06
C GLY A 350 13.95 7.28 1.78
N GLN A 351 14.58 8.37 1.32
CA GLN A 351 14.72 9.63 2.08
C GLN A 351 13.40 10.41 2.31
N GLU A 352 12.26 10.00 1.73
CA GLU A 352 11.01 10.79 1.80
C GLU A 352 10.04 10.37 2.91
N GLY A 353 10.38 9.40 3.76
CA GLY A 353 9.57 9.06 4.96
C GLY A 353 8.12 8.66 4.67
N ASN A 354 7.77 8.48 3.41
CA ASN A 354 6.44 8.09 2.98
C ASN A 354 6.46 6.57 2.79
N PHE A 355 5.67 5.90 3.61
CA PHE A 355 5.74 4.46 3.88
C PHE A 355 5.43 3.57 2.66
N ASN A 356 5.02 4.18 1.54
CA ASN A 356 4.74 3.53 0.25
C ASN A 356 5.48 4.17 -0.95
N THR A 357 6.35 5.17 -0.78
CA THR A 357 6.97 5.83 -1.95
C THR A 357 8.17 5.07 -2.50
N TYR A 358 7.84 4.35 -3.55
CA TYR A 358 8.60 3.75 -4.66
C TYR A 358 9.74 4.60 -5.29
N ASP A 359 10.30 5.62 -4.64
CA ASP A 359 11.31 6.47 -5.29
C ASP A 359 12.64 5.72 -5.55
N GLY A 360 12.89 4.65 -4.78
CA GLY A 360 14.08 3.82 -4.87
C GLY A 360 15.37 4.61 -4.66
N SER A 361 15.33 5.81 -4.11
CA SER A 361 16.52 6.65 -3.97
C SER A 361 17.39 6.14 -2.82
N GLY A 362 18.71 6.23 -3.01
CA GLY A 362 19.64 5.93 -1.93
C GLY A 362 21.06 6.33 -2.25
N ALA A 363 21.78 6.73 -1.20
CA ALA A 363 23.13 7.23 -1.26
C ALA A 363 23.96 6.76 -0.06
N MET A 364 25.25 6.54 -0.31
CA MET A 364 26.28 6.34 0.70
C MET A 364 27.39 7.36 0.48
N VAL A 365 27.84 8.00 1.55
CA VAL A 365 28.99 8.91 1.53
C VAL A 365 30.14 8.30 2.32
N LEU A 366 31.27 8.11 1.65
CA LEU A 366 32.53 7.67 2.24
C LEU A 366 33.52 8.84 2.25
N SER A 367 34.22 9.02 3.37
CA SER A 367 35.45 9.82 3.45
C SER A 367 36.64 8.91 3.22
N VAL A 368 37.54 9.29 2.31
CA VAL A 368 38.81 8.59 2.12
C VAL A 368 39.95 9.59 2.23
N ASN A 369 40.98 9.26 3.02
CA ASN A 369 42.20 10.07 3.10
C ASN A 369 43.09 9.78 1.87
N ALA A 370 43.37 10.79 1.04
CA ALA A 370 43.96 10.62 -0.30
C ALA A 370 45.47 10.94 -0.35
N GLU A 371 46.22 10.77 0.74
CA GLU A 371 47.68 11.00 0.78
C GLU A 371 48.51 10.06 -0.13
N GLY A 372 47.91 9.27 -1.03
CA GLY A 372 48.63 8.48 -2.02
C GLY A 372 47.78 7.84 -3.12
N ASP A 373 47.37 8.65 -4.12
CA ASP A 373 46.94 8.24 -5.48
C ASP A 373 45.41 8.30 -5.77
N GLU A 374 44.91 9.54 -5.96
CA GLU A 374 43.54 9.88 -6.42
C GLU A 374 43.08 9.12 -7.71
N PRO A 375 43.94 8.88 -8.73
CA PRO A 375 43.61 8.03 -9.87
C PRO A 375 43.35 6.56 -9.50
N LEU A 376 44.07 6.02 -8.51
CA LEU A 376 43.90 4.64 -8.05
C LEU A 376 42.57 4.47 -7.32
N LEU A 377 42.16 5.49 -6.56
CA LEU A 377 40.86 5.57 -5.90
C LEU A 377 39.70 5.67 -6.91
N GLN A 378 39.80 6.53 -7.93
CA GLN A 378 38.75 6.67 -8.94
C GLN A 378 38.61 5.41 -9.80
N ASN A 379 39.73 4.84 -10.28
CA ASN A 379 39.72 3.61 -11.07
C ASN A 379 39.18 2.43 -10.26
N TRP A 380 39.61 2.29 -9.01
CA TRP A 380 39.16 1.20 -8.14
C TRP A 380 37.67 1.24 -7.88
N ILE A 381 37.07 2.41 -7.61
CA ILE A 381 35.62 2.48 -7.40
C ILE A 381 34.85 2.41 -8.72
N GLN A 382 35.39 2.92 -9.83
CA GLN A 382 34.79 2.67 -11.15
C GLN A 382 34.71 1.17 -11.46
N ASP A 383 35.75 0.39 -11.15
CA ASP A 383 35.76 -1.07 -11.32
C ASP A 383 34.72 -1.76 -10.42
N GLN A 384 34.43 -1.21 -9.22
CA GLN A 384 33.39 -1.72 -8.32
C GLN A 384 31.96 -1.30 -8.74
N VAL A 385 31.80 -0.12 -9.35
CA VAL A 385 30.49 0.49 -9.68
C VAL A 385 29.98 0.09 -11.07
N ALA A 386 30.87 -0.35 -11.97
CA ALA A 386 30.54 -0.71 -13.36
C ALA A 386 29.52 -1.86 -13.54
N LEU A 387 29.06 -2.51 -12.47
CA LEU A 387 28.28 -3.75 -12.55
C LEU A 387 26.85 -3.67 -11.99
N THR A 388 26.37 -2.52 -11.46
CA THR A 388 25.18 -2.54 -10.57
C THR A 388 24.21 -1.35 -10.67
N GLY A 389 24.33 -0.47 -11.66
CA GLY A 389 23.38 0.66 -11.81
C GLY A 389 23.55 1.76 -10.76
N LEU A 390 24.74 1.87 -10.17
CA LEU A 390 25.15 2.95 -9.28
C LEU A 390 25.98 4.01 -10.06
N THR A 391 26.11 5.20 -9.49
CA THR A 391 26.96 6.30 -9.95
C THR A 391 27.85 6.77 -8.84
N LEU A 392 29.06 7.18 -9.20
CA LEU A 392 30.02 7.75 -8.28
C LEU A 392 30.29 9.22 -8.61
N SER A 393 30.38 10.04 -7.58
CA SER A 393 30.91 11.39 -7.67
C SER A 393 31.93 11.65 -6.57
N THR A 394 33.01 12.35 -6.92
CA THR A 394 34.05 12.79 -5.97
C THR A 394 33.84 14.26 -5.66
N HIS A 395 33.88 14.61 -4.38
CA HIS A 395 33.69 15.99 -3.91
C HIS A 395 34.85 16.40 -3.02
N ALA A 396 35.31 17.64 -3.20
CA ALA A 396 36.30 18.27 -2.33
C ALA A 396 35.70 18.66 -0.97
N GLU A 397 34.41 18.98 -0.96
CA GLU A 397 33.62 19.32 0.22
C GLU A 397 32.57 18.24 0.49
N ASN A 398 32.04 18.20 1.70
CA ASN A 398 31.03 17.21 2.08
C ASN A 398 29.73 17.47 1.29
N PRO A 399 29.24 16.51 0.48
CA PRO A 399 28.06 16.72 -0.35
C PRO A 399 26.73 16.69 0.42
N VAL A 400 26.72 16.36 1.72
CA VAL A 400 25.49 16.32 2.54
C VAL A 400 25.56 17.23 3.76
N VAL A 401 24.53 18.06 3.93
CA VAL A 401 24.53 19.22 4.84
C VAL A 401 23.69 19.00 6.11
N GLU A 402 22.75 18.06 6.13
CA GLU A 402 21.93 17.73 7.32
C GLU A 402 22.58 16.64 8.17
N THR A 403 22.79 16.91 9.46
CA THR A 403 23.28 15.91 10.42
C THR A 403 22.16 14.99 10.91
N LEU A 404 22.23 13.71 10.55
CA LEU A 404 21.44 12.66 11.19
C LEU A 404 22.01 12.37 12.58
N THR A 405 21.15 12.25 13.58
CA THR A 405 21.55 12.02 14.98
C THR A 405 21.37 10.58 15.45
N GLN A 406 20.61 9.76 14.72
CA GLN A 406 20.23 8.41 15.13
C GLN A 406 20.25 7.45 13.93
N THR A 407 20.61 6.18 14.18
CA THR A 407 20.46 5.11 13.18
C THR A 407 19.04 4.57 13.21
N THR A 408 18.42 4.46 12.04
CA THR A 408 17.08 3.87 11.84
C THR A 408 17.08 2.91 10.65
N PHE A 409 16.43 1.76 10.81
CA PHE A 409 16.27 0.72 9.80
C PHE A 409 14.82 0.21 9.79
N GLY A 410 14.21 0.18 8.61
CA GLY A 410 12.88 -0.41 8.38
C GLY A 410 12.97 -1.82 7.82
N LEU A 411 12.18 -2.74 8.37
CA LEU A 411 12.02 -4.11 7.89
C LEU A 411 10.55 -4.31 7.48
N ASP A 412 10.26 -4.53 6.20
CA ASP A 412 8.92 -4.83 5.67
C ASP A 412 8.91 -6.25 5.10
N VAL A 413 8.06 -7.11 5.67
CA VAL A 413 7.85 -8.48 5.22
C VAL A 413 6.41 -8.65 4.74
N ARG A 414 6.28 -9.22 3.53
CA ARG A 414 5.00 -9.48 2.86
C ARG A 414 4.81 -10.98 2.66
N GLU A 415 4.46 -11.72 3.70
CA GLU A 415 4.34 -13.16 3.60
C GLU A 415 3.02 -13.67 3.01
N ILE A 416 3.07 -14.82 2.34
CA ILE A 416 1.88 -15.64 2.03
C ILE A 416 1.48 -16.49 3.24
N LEU A 417 0.28 -17.07 3.22
CA LEU A 417 -0.27 -17.85 4.34
C LEU A 417 0.65 -18.99 4.80
N ASP A 418 1.16 -19.79 3.86
CA ASP A 418 2.03 -20.95 4.14
C ASP A 418 3.36 -20.57 4.84
N HIS A 419 3.76 -19.29 4.75
CA HIS A 419 5.02 -18.79 5.30
C HIS A 419 4.87 -18.09 6.66
N LYS A 420 3.64 -18.03 7.21
CA LYS A 420 3.34 -17.30 8.46
C LYS A 420 4.25 -17.71 9.62
N GLU A 421 4.25 -18.98 10.01
CA GLU A 421 5.02 -19.48 11.17
C GLU A 421 6.55 -19.27 11.03
N PRO A 422 7.19 -19.62 9.88
CA PRO A 422 8.61 -19.33 9.68
C PRO A 422 8.97 -17.84 9.73
N VAL A 423 8.10 -16.97 9.21
CA VAL A 423 8.31 -15.52 9.22
C VAL A 423 8.14 -14.95 10.63
N GLU A 424 7.14 -15.39 11.38
CA GLU A 424 6.98 -15.00 12.79
C GLU A 424 8.19 -15.42 13.64
N THR A 425 8.76 -16.60 13.37
CA THR A 425 10.00 -17.06 14.02
C THR A 425 11.17 -16.14 13.68
N TYR A 426 11.36 -15.78 12.40
CA TYR A 426 12.39 -14.85 11.97
C TYR A 426 12.27 -13.47 12.64
N LEU A 427 11.06 -12.91 12.70
CA LEU A 427 10.84 -11.61 13.34
C LEU A 427 11.17 -11.62 14.84
N LYS A 428 10.88 -12.72 15.55
CA LYS A 428 11.25 -12.92 16.96
C LYS A 428 12.78 -13.01 17.14
N GLU A 429 13.46 -13.73 16.25
CA GLU A 429 14.93 -13.85 16.25
C GLU A 429 15.61 -12.50 16.00
N ILE A 430 15.18 -11.76 14.98
CA ILE A 430 15.67 -10.42 14.66
C ILE A 430 15.47 -9.46 15.83
N ARG A 431 14.27 -9.46 16.42
CA ARG A 431 13.97 -8.66 17.62
C ARG A 431 14.99 -8.94 18.73
N THR A 432 15.19 -10.22 19.06
CA THR A 432 16.13 -10.64 20.11
C THR A 432 17.56 -10.21 19.77
N GLN A 433 18.00 -10.39 18.53
CA GLN A 433 19.34 -10.03 18.06
C GLN A 433 19.63 -8.52 18.20
N PHE A 434 18.67 -7.66 17.89
CA PHE A 434 18.83 -6.21 17.98
C PHE A 434 18.70 -5.70 19.41
N GLU A 435 17.70 -6.17 20.16
CA GLU A 435 17.49 -5.77 21.57
C GLU A 435 18.70 -6.14 22.45
N THR A 436 19.32 -7.30 22.24
CA THR A 436 20.54 -7.71 22.97
C THR A 436 21.76 -6.82 22.66
N LYS A 437 21.74 -6.11 21.54
CA LYS A 437 22.76 -5.11 21.17
C LYS A 437 22.38 -3.68 21.57
N GLY A 438 21.29 -3.50 22.32
CA GLY A 438 20.82 -2.20 22.80
C GLY A 438 20.07 -1.36 21.75
N TRP A 439 19.53 -2.01 20.72
CA TRP A 439 18.64 -1.34 19.76
C TRP A 439 17.19 -1.43 20.24
N ALA A 440 16.42 -0.38 20.01
CA ALA A 440 14.97 -0.40 20.14
C ALA A 440 14.36 -1.05 18.90
N VAL A 441 13.45 -2.00 19.10
CA VAL A 441 12.73 -2.69 18.03
C VAL A 441 11.24 -2.46 18.23
N GLU A 442 10.61 -1.72 17.35
CA GLU A 442 9.19 -1.37 17.41
C GLU A 442 8.46 -2.00 16.24
N THR A 443 7.44 -2.80 16.52
CA THR A 443 6.54 -3.29 15.47
C THR A 443 5.58 -2.15 15.13
N ARG A 444 5.71 -1.61 13.93
CA ARG A 444 4.88 -0.51 13.43
C ARG A 444 3.59 -1.02 12.80
N ASN A 445 3.66 -2.15 12.12
CA ASN A 445 2.49 -2.84 11.56
C ASN A 445 2.68 -4.35 11.72
N ASP A 446 1.63 -5.05 12.15
CA ASP A 446 1.66 -6.49 12.39
C ASP A 446 0.47 -7.20 11.73
N ARG A 447 0.11 -6.81 10.51
CA ARG A 447 -1.03 -7.39 9.79
C ARG A 447 -0.62 -8.73 9.18
N PRO A 448 -1.16 -9.86 9.66
CA PRO A 448 -0.82 -11.19 9.14
C PRO A 448 -1.47 -11.44 7.77
N SER A 449 -0.96 -12.44 7.06
CA SER A 449 -1.65 -13.01 5.90
C SER A 449 -2.95 -13.67 6.33
N TRP A 450 -3.94 -13.67 5.44
CA TRP A 450 -5.27 -14.18 5.73
C TRP A 450 -5.93 -14.80 4.51
N GLN A 451 -6.93 -15.66 4.76
CA GLN A 451 -7.72 -16.34 3.74
C GLN A 451 -9.19 -16.38 4.16
N CYS A 452 -10.08 -16.08 3.23
CA CYS A 452 -11.52 -16.32 3.39
C CYS A 452 -11.81 -17.83 3.40
N PRO A 453 -12.62 -18.35 4.35
CA PRO A 453 -13.06 -19.73 4.30
C PRO A 453 -13.77 -20.05 2.98
N ALA A 454 -13.34 -21.12 2.32
CA ALA A 454 -13.83 -21.51 0.99
C ALA A 454 -15.32 -21.93 1.00
N ASP A 455 -15.83 -22.32 2.17
CA ASP A 455 -17.23 -22.71 2.42
C ASP A 455 -18.09 -21.54 2.95
N HIS A 456 -17.56 -20.31 2.99
CA HIS A 456 -18.34 -19.14 3.41
C HIS A 456 -19.50 -18.86 2.43
N PRO A 457 -20.77 -18.82 2.88
CA PRO A 457 -21.92 -18.69 1.97
C PRO A 457 -21.87 -17.43 1.09
N ASP A 458 -21.51 -16.28 1.66
CA ASP A 458 -21.41 -15.03 0.89
C ASP A 458 -20.27 -15.07 -0.16
N LEU A 459 -19.18 -15.80 0.12
CA LEU A 459 -18.10 -16.01 -0.86
C LEU A 459 -18.60 -16.87 -2.02
N MET A 460 -19.27 -17.99 -1.72
CA MET A 460 -19.81 -18.89 -2.73
C MET A 460 -20.82 -18.16 -3.63
N ASN A 461 -21.70 -17.35 -3.05
CA ASN A 461 -22.67 -16.56 -3.80
C ASN A 461 -22.01 -15.48 -4.66
N LEU A 462 -20.97 -14.79 -4.14
CA LEU A 462 -20.20 -13.82 -4.91
C LEU A 462 -19.45 -14.48 -6.09
N GLN A 463 -18.84 -15.65 -5.88
CA GLN A 463 -18.16 -16.42 -6.94
C GLN A 463 -19.14 -16.94 -7.99
N ALA A 464 -20.35 -17.35 -7.58
CA ALA A 464 -21.42 -17.73 -8.49
C ALA A 464 -21.86 -16.53 -9.35
N ALA A 465 -22.09 -15.37 -8.72
CA ALA A 465 -22.45 -14.14 -9.42
C ALA A 465 -21.37 -13.69 -10.41
N TYR A 466 -20.09 -13.78 -10.03
CA TYR A 466 -18.97 -13.55 -10.94
C TYR A 466 -19.06 -14.48 -12.15
N THR A 467 -19.22 -15.79 -11.90
CA THR A 467 -19.27 -16.80 -12.96
C THR A 467 -20.43 -16.57 -13.92
N GLU A 468 -21.58 -16.18 -13.39
CA GLU A 468 -22.77 -15.89 -14.18
C GLU A 468 -22.56 -14.68 -15.11
N VAL A 469 -22.00 -13.59 -14.60
CA VAL A 469 -21.81 -12.34 -15.36
C VAL A 469 -20.66 -12.46 -16.35
N ILE A 470 -19.54 -13.05 -15.94
CA ILE A 470 -18.32 -13.12 -16.74
C ILE A 470 -18.33 -14.34 -17.68
N GLY A 471 -19.13 -15.36 -17.36
CA GLY A 471 -19.22 -16.61 -18.13
C GLY A 471 -18.14 -17.64 -17.78
N GLU A 472 -17.21 -17.30 -16.88
CA GLU A 472 -16.18 -18.19 -16.37
C GLU A 472 -15.88 -17.92 -14.88
N PRO A 473 -15.41 -18.93 -14.14
CA PRO A 473 -15.07 -18.76 -12.72
C PRO A 473 -14.01 -17.69 -12.50
N SER A 474 -14.13 -16.95 -11.40
CA SER A 474 -13.08 -16.02 -10.98
C SER A 474 -11.75 -16.78 -10.87
N PRO A 475 -10.69 -16.29 -11.53
CA PRO A 475 -9.37 -16.86 -11.36
C PRO A 475 -8.93 -16.85 -9.89
N SER A 476 -8.25 -17.92 -9.46
CA SER A 476 -7.70 -18.02 -8.11
C SER A 476 -6.31 -17.39 -8.08
N TYR A 477 -6.23 -16.22 -7.46
CA TYR A 477 -4.99 -15.49 -7.24
C TYR A 477 -4.92 -14.97 -5.79
N VAL A 478 -3.70 -14.65 -5.36
CA VAL A 478 -3.42 -14.01 -4.07
C VAL A 478 -3.17 -12.53 -4.32
N LYS A 479 -3.79 -11.67 -3.51
CA LYS A 479 -3.53 -10.23 -3.59
C LYS A 479 -2.06 -9.96 -3.23
N LEU A 480 -1.36 -9.33 -4.18
CA LEU A 480 0.10 -9.18 -4.16
C LEU A 480 0.62 -8.05 -3.28
N TYR A 481 -0.10 -6.94 -3.32
CA TYR A 481 0.17 -5.70 -2.64
C TYR A 481 -0.98 -5.56 -1.67
N GLY A 482 -0.74 -5.72 -0.37
CA GLY A 482 -1.83 -5.83 0.58
C GLY A 482 -1.49 -5.18 1.90
N ASN A 483 -2.05 -4.00 2.11
CA ASN A 483 -2.64 -3.62 3.39
C ASN A 483 -4.17 -3.80 3.39
N ASP A 484 -4.73 -4.12 2.21
CA ASP A 484 -6.13 -4.10 1.86
C ASP A 484 -6.94 -5.02 2.77
N GLY A 485 -7.76 -4.42 3.64
CA GLY A 485 -8.51 -5.17 4.65
C GLY A 485 -7.66 -5.72 5.80
N GLY A 486 -6.45 -5.24 6.02
CA GLY A 486 -5.59 -5.72 7.11
C GLY A 486 -6.16 -5.45 8.51
N SER A 487 -7.02 -4.44 8.66
CA SER A 487 -7.84 -4.27 9.88
C SER A 487 -8.88 -5.38 10.06
N LEU A 488 -9.38 -5.99 8.98
CA LEU A 488 -10.23 -7.19 9.01
C LEU A 488 -9.43 -8.45 9.30
N ALA A 489 -8.21 -8.56 8.76
CA ALA A 489 -7.28 -9.64 9.12
C ALA A 489 -7.00 -9.67 10.63
N ALA A 490 -6.79 -8.50 11.24
CA ALA A 490 -6.63 -8.36 12.68
C ALA A 490 -7.87 -8.86 13.46
N LEU A 491 -9.08 -8.63 12.91
CA LEU A 491 -10.33 -9.14 13.48
C LEU A 491 -10.48 -10.66 13.34
N GLN A 492 -10.08 -11.25 12.20
CA GLN A 492 -10.14 -12.69 11.98
C GLN A 492 -9.21 -13.50 12.90
N GLN A 493 -8.13 -12.89 13.40
CA GLN A 493 -7.06 -13.62 14.10
C GLN A 493 -7.04 -13.48 15.62
N GLU A 494 -8.10 -12.93 16.24
CA GLU A 494 -8.19 -12.77 17.72
C GLU A 494 -7.00 -12.03 18.36
N THR A 495 -6.18 -11.32 17.56
CA THR A 495 -4.99 -10.58 18.03
C THR A 495 -5.36 -9.38 18.92
N LEU A 496 -6.64 -9.03 18.96
CA LEU A 496 -7.23 -8.09 19.90
C LEU A 496 -8.04 -8.89 20.93
N GLU A 497 -7.63 -8.84 22.20
CA GLU A 497 -8.31 -9.54 23.30
C GLU A 497 -9.84 -9.30 23.28
N GLY A 498 -10.61 -10.38 23.36
CA GLY A 498 -12.08 -10.34 23.48
C GLY A 498 -12.88 -10.33 22.18
N TYR A 499 -12.25 -10.54 21.00
CA TYR A 499 -12.95 -10.48 19.70
C TYR A 499 -13.47 -11.82 19.15
N ALA A 500 -13.00 -12.97 19.65
CA ALA A 500 -13.49 -14.30 19.26
C ALA A 500 -15.02 -14.48 19.38
N GLU A 501 -15.64 -13.77 20.33
CA GLU A 501 -17.08 -13.82 20.62
C GLU A 501 -17.92 -12.89 19.71
N GLN A 502 -17.32 -12.28 18.68
CA GLN A 502 -17.90 -11.11 17.98
C GLN A 502 -18.31 -11.32 16.52
N GLY A 503 -18.18 -12.55 16.00
CA GLY A 503 -18.46 -12.88 14.59
C GLY A 503 -17.18 -12.82 13.74
N ARG A 504 -16.99 -13.83 12.88
CA ARG A 504 -15.85 -13.91 11.96
C ARG A 504 -16.11 -12.91 10.83
N GLY A 505 -15.40 -11.78 10.84
CA GLY A 505 -15.45 -10.81 9.75
C GLY A 505 -14.68 -11.34 8.54
N ASP A 506 -15.23 -12.33 7.85
CA ASP A 506 -14.61 -12.90 6.67
C ASP A 506 -14.57 -11.88 5.53
N ALA A 507 -13.54 -11.94 4.70
CA ALA A 507 -13.28 -10.87 3.75
C ALA A 507 -12.73 -11.41 2.43
N VAL A 508 -12.95 -10.67 1.37
CA VAL A 508 -12.24 -10.81 0.09
C VAL A 508 -11.74 -9.45 -0.37
N VAL A 509 -10.72 -9.45 -1.20
CA VAL A 509 -10.34 -8.25 -1.97
C VAL A 509 -10.90 -8.40 -3.37
N PHE A 510 -11.74 -7.48 -3.81
CA PHE A 510 -12.38 -7.55 -5.12
C PHE A 510 -12.81 -6.17 -5.61
N GLY A 511 -12.29 -5.79 -6.76
CA GLY A 511 -12.56 -4.49 -7.36
C GLY A 511 -12.41 -4.49 -8.86
N GLN A 512 -12.64 -3.31 -9.41
CA GLN A 512 -12.53 -3.02 -10.84
C GLN A 512 -11.07 -2.99 -11.31
N VAL A 513 -10.85 -2.74 -12.60
CA VAL A 513 -9.51 -2.70 -13.19
C VAL A 513 -8.93 -1.29 -13.12
N GLY A 514 -7.82 -1.13 -12.42
CA GLY A 514 -7.00 0.08 -12.41
C GLY A 514 -5.52 -0.26 -12.44
N ARG A 515 -4.65 0.70 -12.74
CA ARG A 515 -3.18 0.51 -12.74
C ARG A 515 -2.45 1.74 -12.19
N SER A 516 -1.18 1.52 -11.90
CA SER A 516 -0.24 2.52 -11.39
C SER A 516 -0.75 3.27 -10.15
N PRO A 517 -1.30 2.56 -9.14
CA PRO A 517 -1.60 3.14 -7.83
C PRO A 517 -0.36 3.87 -7.31
N HIS A 518 -0.55 5.00 -6.64
CA HIS A 518 0.50 5.86 -6.11
C HIS A 518 1.47 6.46 -7.16
N GLY A 519 1.43 5.97 -8.40
CA GLY A 519 2.28 6.40 -9.51
C GLY A 519 1.74 7.60 -10.28
N LYS A 520 2.54 8.02 -11.27
CA LYS A 520 2.28 9.16 -12.17
C LYS A 520 1.11 8.91 -13.13
N GLY A 521 1.04 7.69 -13.66
CA GLY A 521 0.03 7.28 -14.65
C GLY A 521 -1.15 6.54 -14.03
N GLU A 522 -1.56 6.90 -12.80
CA GLU A 522 -2.70 6.24 -12.15
C GLU A 522 -3.96 6.37 -13.00
N PHE A 523 -4.62 5.24 -13.26
CA PHE A 523 -5.88 5.23 -14.00
C PHE A 523 -6.82 4.11 -13.59
N HIS A 524 -8.10 4.32 -13.89
CA HIS A 524 -9.17 3.34 -13.79
C HIS A 524 -9.79 3.03 -15.16
N ARG A 525 -10.05 1.77 -15.47
CA ARG A 525 -10.65 1.35 -16.74
C ARG A 525 -12.17 1.41 -16.68
N LEU A 526 -12.77 2.30 -17.47
CA LEU A 526 -14.23 2.52 -17.43
C LEU A 526 -15.03 1.30 -17.87
N SER A 527 -14.52 0.51 -18.82
CA SER A 527 -15.21 -0.70 -19.28
C SER A 527 -15.32 -1.78 -18.20
N SER A 528 -14.54 -1.69 -17.12
CA SER A 528 -14.64 -2.62 -15.99
C SER A 528 -15.72 -2.26 -14.96
N ILE A 529 -16.35 -1.09 -15.11
CA ILE A 529 -17.38 -0.63 -14.19
C ILE A 529 -18.66 -1.44 -14.35
N GLN A 530 -19.13 -1.64 -15.58
CA GLN A 530 -20.38 -2.35 -15.85
C GLN A 530 -20.36 -3.80 -15.35
N PRO A 531 -19.35 -4.63 -15.68
CA PRO A 531 -19.32 -6.00 -15.17
C PRO A 531 -19.27 -6.08 -13.64
N TYR A 532 -18.59 -5.14 -12.98
CA TYR A 532 -18.59 -5.10 -11.51
C TYR A 532 -19.98 -4.76 -10.93
N LEU A 533 -20.68 -3.78 -11.52
CA LEU A 533 -22.07 -3.44 -11.13
C LEU A 533 -23.03 -4.62 -11.36
N ASP A 534 -22.86 -5.34 -12.47
CA ASP A 534 -23.65 -6.52 -12.79
C ASP A 534 -23.39 -7.63 -11.74
N ILE A 535 -22.13 -7.87 -11.36
CA ILE A 535 -21.79 -8.85 -10.31
C ILE A 535 -22.40 -8.48 -8.97
N LEU A 536 -22.30 -7.22 -8.53
CA LEU A 536 -22.92 -6.77 -7.28
C LEU A 536 -24.45 -6.94 -7.33
N THR A 537 -25.06 -6.67 -8.48
CA THR A 537 -26.50 -6.84 -8.67
C THR A 537 -26.90 -8.31 -8.62
N THR A 538 -26.23 -9.19 -9.37
CA THR A 538 -26.48 -10.64 -9.36
C THR A 538 -26.23 -11.23 -7.98
N TRP A 539 -25.14 -10.86 -7.31
CA TRP A 539 -24.85 -11.31 -5.95
C TRP A 539 -25.94 -10.88 -4.97
N SER A 540 -26.45 -9.66 -5.09
CA SER A 540 -27.51 -9.19 -4.20
C SER A 540 -28.84 -9.95 -4.30
N GLN A 541 -29.07 -10.66 -5.40
CA GLN A 541 -30.26 -11.50 -5.57
C GLN A 541 -30.23 -12.73 -4.65
N SER A 542 -29.07 -13.13 -4.12
CA SER A 542 -28.98 -14.23 -3.15
C SER A 542 -29.62 -13.91 -1.78
N TYR A 543 -30.05 -12.66 -1.57
CA TYR A 543 -30.73 -12.20 -0.35
C TYR A 543 -32.23 -11.93 -0.53
N GLN A 544 -32.76 -12.21 -1.73
CA GLN A 544 -34.19 -12.15 -2.05
C GLN A 544 -34.83 -13.51 -1.84
#